data_AF-A0A7Z9H721-F1
#
_entry.id   AF-A0A7Z9H721-F1
#
_cell.length_a   1.000
_cell.length_b   1.000
_cell.length_c   1.000
_cell.angle_alpha   90.00
_cell.angle_beta   90.00
_cell.angle_gamma   90.00
#
_symmetry.space_group_name_H-M   'P 1'
#
loop_
_entity.id
_entity.type
_entity.pdbx_description
1 polymer ?
#
loop_
_entity_poly.entity_id
_entity_poly.type
_entity_poly.pdbx_seq_one_letter_code
_entity_poly.pdbx_strand_id
1 'polypeptide(L)'
;MLRSWELNGRVCVVAGSSRRAVVVEELVEIELKKILGPSEAGAAILLGNSEKTFVVFIGVLEADALIRALRQEHLPRPMTHDLIDSMLLGFDISIRQLVISRIIDNAFCATLILEQKIADENGGSVGHSNEVRIDARPSDCLVLACRNRIPIHVTQKVFNEVQDVSHLALTDLQLPSLSGDPADEFPPWPDPDEPLLPDEEN
;
A
#
# COMPACT_ATOMS: atom_id res chain seq x y z
N MET A 1 -12.12 -19.91 -11.18
CA MET A 1 -11.93 -19.02 -12.35
C MET A 1 -11.24 -17.78 -11.82
N LEU A 2 -9.95 -17.59 -12.13
CA LEU A 2 -9.23 -16.36 -11.76
C LEU A 2 -9.84 -15.21 -12.58
N ARG A 3 -10.31 -14.16 -11.91
CA ARG A 3 -10.65 -12.91 -12.61
C ARG A 3 -9.55 -11.92 -12.30
N SER A 4 -8.67 -11.71 -13.27
CA SER A 4 -7.74 -10.59 -13.27
C SER A 4 -8.43 -9.41 -13.95
N TRP A 5 -8.48 -8.28 -13.26
CA TRP A 5 -8.89 -7.02 -13.86
C TRP A 5 -7.61 -6.20 -14.01
N GLU A 6 -7.30 -5.80 -15.23
CA GLU A 6 -6.27 -4.81 -15.50
C GLU A 6 -6.95 -3.45 -15.62
N LEU A 7 -6.55 -2.52 -14.76
CA LEU A 7 -6.94 -1.12 -14.87
C LEU A 7 -5.64 -0.31 -14.99
N ASN A 8 -5.42 0.33 -16.13
CA ASN A 8 -4.22 1.14 -16.40
C ASN A 8 -2.89 0.41 -16.10
N GLY A 9 -2.77 -0.86 -16.52
CA GLY A 9 -1.55 -1.67 -16.33
C GLY A 9 -1.32 -2.19 -14.90
N ARG A 10 -2.25 -1.96 -13.95
CA ARG A 10 -2.20 -2.54 -12.60
C ARG A 10 -3.14 -3.73 -12.50
N VAL A 11 -2.62 -4.86 -12.00
CA VAL A 11 -3.35 -6.12 -11.93
C VAL A 11 -4.01 -6.25 -10.56
N CYS A 12 -5.35 -6.21 -10.54
CA CYS A 12 -6.12 -6.71 -9.40
C CYS A 12 -6.41 -8.20 -9.60
N VAL A 13 -5.83 -9.06 -8.76
CA VAL A 13 -6.04 -10.51 -8.83
C VAL A 13 -7.04 -10.94 -7.75
N VAL A 14 -8.19 -11.42 -8.18
CA VAL A 14 -9.13 -12.16 -7.31
C VAL A 14 -8.84 -13.65 -7.47
N ALA A 15 -8.29 -14.27 -6.44
CA ALA A 15 -7.86 -15.66 -6.48
C ALA A 15 -9.04 -16.64 -6.36
N GLY A 16 -9.73 -16.95 -7.45
CA GLY A 16 -10.72 -18.03 -7.50
C GLY A 16 -10.09 -19.41 -7.70
N SER A 17 -9.84 -20.16 -6.62
CA SER A 17 -9.56 -21.62 -6.44
C SER A 17 -8.68 -22.39 -7.47
N SER A 18 -8.07 -21.74 -8.46
CA SER A 18 -7.23 -22.42 -9.46
C SER A 18 -5.76 -22.33 -9.07
N ARG A 19 -5.17 -23.48 -8.76
CA ARG A 19 -3.78 -23.70 -8.36
C ARG A 19 -2.79 -23.24 -9.45
N ARG A 20 -2.51 -21.95 -9.55
CA ARG A 20 -1.24 -21.46 -10.09
C ARG A 20 -0.24 -21.57 -8.94
N ALA A 21 0.91 -22.21 -9.15
CA ALA A 21 1.94 -22.38 -8.14
C ALA A 21 2.18 -21.02 -7.46
N VAL A 22 1.69 -20.88 -6.23
CA VAL A 22 1.91 -19.70 -5.41
C VAL A 22 3.38 -19.78 -5.09
N VAL A 23 4.19 -18.92 -5.70
CA VAL A 23 5.54 -18.68 -5.20
C VAL A 23 5.32 -18.20 -3.78
N VAL A 24 5.69 -19.03 -2.82
CA VAL A 24 5.70 -18.65 -1.41
C VAL A 24 6.86 -17.69 -1.30
N GLU A 25 6.58 -16.40 -1.50
CA GLU A 25 7.55 -15.37 -1.19
C GLU A 25 7.78 -15.39 0.32
N GLU A 26 9.03 -15.53 0.72
CA GLU A 26 9.43 -15.47 2.12
C GLU A 26 9.16 -14.04 2.63
N LEU A 27 8.35 -13.93 3.67
CA LEU A 27 7.91 -12.67 4.26
C LEU A 27 8.61 -12.45 5.59
N VAL A 28 9.10 -11.24 5.80
CA VAL A 28 9.67 -10.78 7.06
C VAL A 28 8.67 -9.82 7.70
N GLU A 29 8.28 -10.11 8.94
CA GLU A 29 7.44 -9.21 9.74
C GLU A 29 8.28 -8.02 10.23
N ILE A 30 7.73 -6.82 10.05
CA ILE A 30 8.36 -5.55 10.38
C ILE A 30 7.36 -4.64 11.08
N GLU A 31 7.90 -3.65 11.77
CA GLU A 31 7.12 -2.66 12.52
C GLU A 31 7.48 -1.25 12.07
N LEU A 32 6.52 -0.33 12.23
CA LEU A 32 6.81 1.10 12.18
C LEU A 32 7.56 1.49 13.45
N LYS A 33 8.85 1.79 13.32
CA LYS A 33 9.74 2.14 14.43
C LYS A 33 9.67 3.62 14.75
N LYS A 34 9.69 4.48 13.74
CA LYS A 34 9.73 5.94 13.94
C LYS A 34 9.24 6.71 12.70
N ILE A 35 8.72 7.90 12.94
CA ILE A 35 8.43 8.91 11.91
C ILE A 35 9.33 10.11 12.18
N LEU A 36 10.05 10.57 11.15
CA LEU A 36 10.84 11.80 11.16
C LEU A 36 10.17 12.84 10.25
N GLY A 37 9.97 14.05 10.78
CA GLY A 37 9.08 15.06 10.18
C GLY A 37 7.67 14.99 10.79
N PRO A 38 6.61 15.40 10.06
CA PRO A 38 6.64 15.95 8.70
C PRO A 38 7.30 17.33 8.65
N SER A 39 7.94 17.63 7.52
CA SER A 39 8.48 18.95 7.15
C SER A 39 7.92 19.37 5.80
N GLU A 40 8.24 20.56 5.29
CA GLU A 40 7.83 20.96 3.94
C GLU A 40 8.31 19.98 2.85
N ALA A 41 9.43 19.29 3.06
CA ALA A 41 9.99 18.32 2.10
C ALA A 41 9.39 16.90 2.22
N GLY A 42 8.47 16.66 3.15
CA GLY A 42 7.90 15.32 3.41
C GLY A 42 8.30 14.75 4.76
N ALA A 43 8.23 13.41 4.88
CA ALA A 43 8.58 12.66 6.07
C ALA A 43 9.36 11.38 5.73
N ALA A 44 10.18 10.94 6.68
CA ALA A 44 10.89 9.67 6.60
C ALA A 44 10.30 8.68 7.61
N ILE A 45 9.86 7.52 7.13
CA ILE A 45 9.26 6.45 7.92
C ILE A 45 10.29 5.34 8.10
N LEU A 46 10.68 5.06 9.34
CA LEU A 46 11.59 3.99 9.68
C LEU A 46 10.78 2.71 9.93
N LEU A 47 11.01 1.72 9.08
CA LEU A 47 10.37 0.40 9.13
C LEU A 47 11.43 -0.66 9.38
N GLY A 48 11.14 -1.67 10.20
CA GLY A 48 12.10 -2.74 10.42
C GLY A 48 11.75 -3.68 11.56
N ASN A 49 12.64 -4.61 11.83
CA ASN A 49 12.56 -5.54 12.95
C ASN A 49 13.79 -5.37 13.87
N SER A 50 14.14 -6.39 14.65
CA SER A 50 15.35 -6.36 15.50
C SER A 50 16.66 -6.46 14.74
N GLU A 51 16.65 -6.90 13.48
CA GLU A 51 17.85 -7.19 12.68
C GLU A 51 18.25 -6.02 11.79
N LYS A 52 17.28 -5.40 11.12
CA LYS A 52 17.51 -4.32 10.17
C LYS A 52 16.34 -3.33 10.18
N THR A 53 16.67 -2.06 10.02
CA THR A 53 15.73 -0.96 9.83
C THR A 53 16.04 -0.29 8.50
N PHE A 54 15.01 0.05 7.73
CA PHE A 54 15.13 0.81 6.48
C PHE A 54 14.19 2.01 6.50
N VAL A 55 14.40 2.93 5.56
CA VAL A 55 13.64 4.17 5.45
C VAL A 55 12.76 4.17 4.21
N VAL A 56 11.52 4.64 4.37
CA VAL A 56 10.60 4.95 3.27
C VAL A 56 10.24 6.42 3.36
N PHE A 57 10.46 7.16 2.28
CA PHE A 57 10.08 8.57 2.19
C PHE A 57 8.65 8.69 1.69
N ILE A 58 7.86 9.55 2.33
CA ILE A 58 6.47 9.82 1.97
C ILE A 58 6.20 11.33 1.96
N GLY A 59 5.16 11.74 1.24
CA GLY A 59 4.72 13.13 1.20
C GLY A 59 4.14 13.62 2.53
N VAL A 60 4.02 14.94 2.67
CA VAL A 60 3.52 15.60 3.88
C VAL A 60 2.09 15.17 4.23
N LEU A 61 1.21 15.12 3.22
CA LEU A 61 -0.20 14.75 3.41
C LEU A 61 -0.36 13.30 3.87
N GLU A 62 0.47 12.42 3.32
CA GLU A 62 0.49 10.99 3.67
C GLU A 62 1.02 10.79 5.08
N ALA A 63 2.05 11.55 5.47
CA ALA A 63 2.58 11.54 6.82
C ALA A 63 1.57 12.04 7.86
N ASP A 64 0.81 13.10 7.54
CA ASP A 64 -0.28 13.58 8.42
C ASP A 64 -1.33 12.49 8.62
N ALA A 65 -1.79 11.85 7.54
CA ALA A 65 -2.74 10.74 7.60
C ALA A 65 -2.23 9.58 8.47
N LEU A 66 -0.95 9.23 8.35
CA LEU A 66 -0.31 8.17 9.14
C LEU A 66 -0.20 8.53 10.62
N ILE A 67 0.17 9.77 10.94
CA ILE A 67 0.25 10.25 12.33
C ILE A 67 -1.13 10.24 12.99
N ARG A 68 -2.18 10.66 12.27
CA ARG A 68 -3.56 10.60 12.76
C ARG A 68 -4.02 9.16 13.00
N ALA A 69 -3.70 8.26 12.08
CA ALA A 69 -3.96 6.83 12.22
C ALA A 69 -3.26 6.23 13.46
N LEU A 70 -1.99 6.56 13.69
CA LEU A 70 -1.25 6.13 14.88
C LEU A 70 -1.85 6.66 16.18
N ARG A 71 -2.40 7.89 16.16
CA ARG A 71 -3.09 8.49 17.30
C ARG A 71 -4.53 8.00 17.48
N GLN A 72 -5.05 7.21 16.55
CA GLN A 72 -6.45 6.76 16.53
C GLN A 72 -7.42 7.95 16.63
N GLU A 73 -7.10 9.04 15.93
CA GLU A 73 -7.90 10.25 15.95
C GLU A 73 -9.19 10.04 15.14
N HIS A 74 -10.34 10.35 15.74
CA HIS A 74 -11.64 10.32 15.06
C HIS A 74 -12.10 11.75 14.75
N LEU A 75 -12.21 12.05 13.46
CA LEU A 75 -12.70 13.33 12.98
C LEU A 75 -14.23 13.31 12.79
N PRO A 76 -14.91 14.47 12.88
CA PRO A 76 -16.37 14.55 12.72
C PRO A 76 -16.87 14.15 11.32
N ARG A 77 -15.98 14.13 10.31
CA ARG A 77 -16.24 13.61 8.98
C ARG A 77 -15.15 12.60 8.62
N PRO A 78 -15.51 11.46 7.98
CA PRO A 78 -14.52 10.46 7.60
C PRO A 78 -13.56 11.02 6.55
N MET A 79 -12.27 10.76 6.73
CA MET A 79 -11.26 10.98 5.69
C MET A 79 -11.22 9.79 4.72
N THR A 80 -10.39 9.88 3.68
CA THR A 80 -10.27 8.86 2.64
C THR A 80 -10.03 7.45 3.20
N HIS A 81 -9.13 7.31 4.17
CA HIS A 81 -8.84 6.02 4.79
C HIS A 81 -10.01 5.51 5.65
N ASP A 82 -10.73 6.40 6.36
CA ASP A 82 -11.95 6.02 7.09
C ASP A 82 -13.06 5.54 6.14
N LEU A 83 -13.19 6.21 4.98
CA LEU A 83 -14.14 5.82 3.94
C LEU A 83 -13.80 4.43 3.39
N ILE A 84 -12.52 4.15 3.14
CA ILE A 84 -12.05 2.83 2.68
C ILE A 84 -12.35 1.76 3.73
N ASP A 85 -12.00 1.99 5.00
CA ASP A 85 -12.31 1.06 6.09
C ASP A 85 -13.82 0.77 6.17
N SER A 86 -14.65 1.81 6.07
CA SER A 86 -16.12 1.70 6.10
C SER A 86 -16.66 0.92 4.90
N MET A 87 -16.07 1.13 3.72
CA MET A 87 -16.42 0.40 2.50
C MET A 87 -16.09 -1.09 2.66
N LEU A 88 -14.88 -1.44 3.10
CA LEU A 88 -14.46 -2.83 3.31
C LEU A 88 -15.36 -3.52 4.33
N LEU A 89 -15.66 -2.85 5.45
CA LEU A 89 -16.58 -3.35 6.46
C LEU A 89 -17.99 -3.60 5.90
N GLY A 90 -18.51 -2.68 5.08
CA GLY A 90 -19.81 -2.82 4.44
C GLY A 90 -19.93 -4.01 3.48
N PHE A 91 -18.80 -4.51 2.96
CA PHE A 91 -18.72 -5.70 2.10
C PHE A 91 -18.29 -6.97 2.83
N ASP A 92 -18.20 -6.94 4.17
CA ASP A 92 -17.66 -8.02 5.01
C ASP A 92 -16.25 -8.46 4.58
N ILE A 93 -15.43 -7.47 4.21
CA ILE A 93 -14.04 -7.64 3.83
C ILE A 93 -13.16 -7.13 4.97
N SER A 94 -12.19 -7.94 5.36
CA SER A 94 -11.17 -7.57 6.33
C SER A 94 -9.82 -7.39 5.66
N ILE A 95 -8.99 -6.50 6.19
CA ILE A 95 -7.60 -6.37 5.76
C ILE A 95 -6.80 -7.43 6.52
N ARG A 96 -6.14 -8.33 5.81
CA ARG A 96 -5.36 -9.42 6.42
C ARG A 96 -3.95 -8.97 6.76
N GLN A 97 -3.28 -8.34 5.80
CA GLN A 97 -1.88 -7.90 5.95
C GLN A 97 -1.49 -6.92 4.85
N LEU A 98 -0.46 -6.13 5.14
CA LEU A 98 0.28 -5.34 4.17
C LEU A 98 1.58 -6.08 3.81
N VAL A 99 1.91 -6.14 2.52
CA VAL A 99 3.21 -6.66 2.05
C VAL A 99 3.92 -5.61 1.19
N ILE A 100 5.08 -5.11 1.61
CA ILE A 100 5.98 -4.36 0.73
C ILE A 100 6.69 -5.37 -0.17
N SER A 101 6.30 -5.41 -1.46
CA SER A 101 6.60 -6.55 -2.32
C SER A 101 7.79 -6.32 -3.24
N ARG A 102 8.01 -5.08 -3.70
CA ARG A 102 9.03 -4.77 -4.71
C ARG A 102 9.48 -3.31 -4.65
N ILE A 103 10.63 -3.04 -5.25
CA ILE A 103 11.15 -1.70 -5.53
C ILE A 103 11.26 -1.58 -7.06
N ILE A 104 10.70 -0.50 -7.62
CA ILE A 104 10.83 -0.15 -9.04
C ILE A 104 11.30 1.29 -9.10
N ASP A 105 12.43 1.56 -9.77
CA ASP A 105 12.98 2.91 -9.93
C ASP A 105 13.11 3.67 -8.60
N ASN A 106 13.60 2.99 -7.56
CA ASN A 106 13.70 3.47 -6.18
C ASN A 106 12.37 3.78 -5.48
N ALA A 107 11.24 3.45 -6.09
CA ALA A 107 9.91 3.54 -5.49
C ALA A 107 9.47 2.18 -4.94
N PHE A 108 9.12 2.15 -3.66
CA PHE A 108 8.54 0.97 -3.03
C PHE A 108 7.10 0.74 -3.53
N CYS A 109 6.78 -0.48 -3.91
CA CYS A 109 5.41 -0.92 -4.17
C CYS A 109 4.93 -1.83 -3.03
N ALA A 110 3.65 -1.73 -2.70
CA ALA A 110 3.01 -2.54 -1.69
C ALA A 110 1.81 -3.30 -2.25
N THR A 111 1.45 -4.36 -1.55
CA THR A 111 0.27 -5.17 -1.83
C THR A 111 -0.55 -5.27 -0.55
N LEU A 112 -1.76 -4.76 -0.60
CA LEU A 112 -2.74 -4.93 0.46
C LEU A 112 -3.48 -6.26 0.23
N ILE A 113 -3.38 -7.17 1.18
CA ILE A 113 -4.04 -8.46 1.13
C ILE A 113 -5.33 -8.36 1.93
N LEU A 114 -6.45 -8.54 1.23
CA LEU A 114 -7.80 -8.53 1.80
C LEU A 114 -8.34 -9.95 1.87
N GLU A 115 -9.18 -10.19 2.87
CA GLU A 115 -9.87 -11.45 3.09
C GLU A 115 -11.37 -11.21 3.21
N GLN A 116 -12.14 -11.82 2.32
CA GLN A 116 -13.60 -11.86 2.38
C GLN A 116 -14.05 -13.25 2.81
N LYS A 117 -14.87 -13.33 3.85
CA LYS A 117 -15.49 -14.59 4.27
C LYS A 117 -16.72 -14.83 3.40
N ILE A 118 -16.82 -16.02 2.81
CA ILE A 118 -18.00 -16.42 2.05
C ILE A 118 -18.83 -17.32 2.95
N ALA A 119 -20.07 -16.91 3.25
CA ALA A 119 -21.04 -17.79 3.87
C ALA A 119 -21.55 -18.81 2.83
N ASP A 120 -21.63 -20.08 3.21
CA ASP A 120 -22.18 -21.10 2.34
C ASP A 120 -23.71 -20.95 2.25
N GLU A 121 -24.32 -21.47 1.17
CA GLU A 121 -25.76 -21.35 0.87
C GLU A 121 -26.68 -21.93 1.97
N ASN A 122 -26.13 -22.73 2.88
CA ASN A 122 -26.81 -23.32 4.04
C ASN A 122 -26.61 -22.55 5.36
N GLY A 123 -26.04 -21.34 5.33
CA GLY A 123 -25.79 -20.53 6.53
C GLY A 123 -24.68 -21.07 7.44
N GLY A 124 -23.95 -22.09 6.97
CA GLY A 124 -22.73 -22.58 7.62
C GLY A 124 -21.52 -21.81 7.12
N SER A 125 -20.68 -21.31 8.01
CA SER A 125 -19.36 -20.78 7.68
C SER A 125 -18.43 -21.91 7.25
N VAL A 126 -18.59 -22.43 6.03
CA VAL A 126 -17.59 -23.31 5.42
C VAL A 126 -16.39 -22.44 5.06
N GLY A 127 -15.22 -22.76 5.62
CA GLY A 127 -13.99 -21.96 5.64
C GLY A 127 -13.30 -21.69 4.31
N HIS A 128 -14.04 -21.27 3.28
CA HIS A 128 -13.49 -20.71 2.06
C HIS A 128 -13.47 -19.18 2.20
N SER A 129 -12.27 -18.62 2.37
CA SER A 129 -12.06 -17.19 2.27
C SER A 129 -11.53 -16.83 0.89
N ASN A 130 -12.09 -15.78 0.31
CA ASN A 130 -11.54 -15.18 -0.91
C ASN A 130 -10.43 -14.23 -0.51
N GLU A 131 -9.21 -14.51 -0.96
CA GLU A 131 -8.11 -13.58 -0.86
C GLU A 131 -8.09 -12.66 -2.10
N VAL A 132 -8.06 -11.36 -1.86
CA VAL A 132 -7.92 -10.33 -2.89
C VAL A 132 -6.64 -9.56 -2.63
N ARG A 133 -5.81 -9.42 -3.66
CA ARG A 133 -4.55 -8.67 -3.58
C ARG A 133 -4.67 -7.39 -4.39
N ILE A 134 -4.43 -6.26 -3.73
CA ILE A 134 -4.54 -4.93 -4.31
C ILE A 134 -3.16 -4.29 -4.32
N ASP A 135 -2.69 -3.88 -5.51
CA ASP A 135 -1.49 -3.05 -5.66
C ASP A 135 -1.76 -1.64 -5.11
N ALA A 136 -0.88 -1.17 -4.23
CA ALA A 136 -1.05 0.08 -3.52
C ALA A 136 0.29 0.70 -3.13
N ARG A 137 0.29 1.99 -2.80
CA ARG A 137 1.49 2.66 -2.29
C ARG A 137 1.72 2.27 -0.83
N PRO A 138 2.98 2.12 -0.39
CA PRO A 138 3.28 1.82 1.01
C PRO A 138 2.66 2.84 1.99
N SER A 139 2.63 4.13 1.63
CA SER A 139 2.03 5.17 2.48
C SER A 139 0.56 4.89 2.80
N ASP A 140 -0.26 4.65 1.78
CA ASP A 140 -1.70 4.36 1.95
C ASP A 140 -1.91 3.08 2.78
N CYS A 141 -1.14 2.03 2.48
CA CYS A 141 -1.24 0.78 3.21
C CYS A 141 -0.80 0.89 4.66
N LEU A 142 0.25 1.67 4.96
CA LEU A 142 0.72 1.91 6.33
C LEU A 142 -0.37 2.59 7.17
N VAL A 143 -1.10 3.56 6.59
CA VAL A 143 -2.23 4.21 7.27
C VAL A 143 -3.31 3.18 7.62
N LEU A 144 -3.74 2.37 6.65
CA LEU A 144 -4.72 1.31 6.90
C LEU A 144 -4.20 0.28 7.90
N ALA A 145 -2.91 -0.03 7.86
CA ALA A 145 -2.31 -1.01 8.75
C ALA A 145 -2.27 -0.54 10.20
N CYS A 146 -1.85 0.70 10.43
CA CYS A 146 -1.83 1.31 11.75
C CYS A 146 -3.24 1.48 12.34
N ARG A 147 -4.24 1.81 11.51
CA ARG A 147 -5.63 1.94 11.96
C ARG A 147 -6.23 0.60 12.38
N ASN A 148 -6.08 -0.42 11.54
CA ASN A 148 -6.69 -1.73 11.75
C ASN A 148 -5.83 -2.69 12.59
N ARG A 149 -4.63 -2.27 13.00
CA ARG A 149 -3.64 -3.08 13.73
C ARG A 149 -3.34 -4.41 13.05
N ILE A 150 -3.18 -4.36 11.73
CA ILE A 150 -2.82 -5.53 10.92
C ILE A 150 -1.30 -5.65 10.78
N PRO A 151 -0.76 -6.86 10.58
CA PRO A 151 0.67 -7.07 10.44
C PRO A 151 1.21 -6.43 9.16
N ILE A 152 2.43 -5.91 9.26
CA ILE A 152 3.19 -5.32 8.16
C ILE A 152 4.32 -6.29 7.81
N HIS A 153 4.36 -6.71 6.56
CA HIS A 153 5.41 -7.56 6.04
C HIS A 153 6.17 -6.88 4.92
N VAL A 154 7.39 -7.35 4.70
CA VAL A 154 8.21 -7.04 3.54
C VAL A 154 8.72 -8.35 2.96
N THR A 155 8.85 -8.44 1.64
CA THR A 155 9.44 -9.64 1.03
C THR A 155 10.93 -9.71 1.38
N GLN A 156 11.44 -10.92 1.57
CA GLN A 156 12.86 -11.15 1.88
C GLN A 156 13.77 -10.51 0.83
N LYS A 157 13.34 -10.50 -0.44
CA LYS A 157 14.06 -9.83 -1.53
C LYS A 157 14.24 -8.33 -1.26
N VAL A 158 13.15 -7.62 -0.97
CA VAL A 158 13.20 -6.18 -0.65
C VAL A 158 13.99 -5.95 0.63
N PHE A 159 13.78 -6.76 1.67
CA PHE A 159 14.50 -6.64 2.95
C PHE A 159 16.03 -6.79 2.81
N ASN A 160 16.47 -7.64 1.89
CA ASN A 160 17.89 -7.80 1.56
C ASN A 160 18.44 -6.64 0.73
N GLU A 161 17.63 -6.10 -0.19
CA GLU A 161 18.01 -5.01 -1.11
C GLU A 161 18.13 -3.65 -0.40
N VAL A 162 17.29 -3.38 0.59
CA VAL A 162 17.29 -2.09 1.29
C VAL A 162 18.51 -1.89 2.20
N GLN A 163 18.99 -0.65 2.23
CA GLN A 163 20.08 -0.24 3.12
C GLN A 163 19.62 -0.24 4.59
N ASP A 164 20.46 -0.81 5.46
CA ASP A 164 20.26 -0.74 6.90
C ASP A 164 20.62 0.64 7.46
N VAL A 165 19.67 1.27 8.12
CA VAL A 165 19.80 2.57 8.77
C VAL A 165 19.72 2.49 10.29
N SER A 166 19.75 1.28 10.87
CA SER A 166 19.62 1.07 12.33
C SER A 166 20.63 1.85 13.17
N HIS A 167 21.81 2.14 12.61
CA HIS A 167 22.90 2.85 13.28
C HIS A 167 23.14 4.28 12.77
N LEU A 168 22.38 4.74 11.77
CA LEU A 168 22.54 6.11 11.26
C LEU A 168 22.01 7.11 12.30
N ALA A 169 22.74 8.20 12.51
CA ALA A 169 22.21 9.28 13.31
C ALA A 169 21.00 9.87 12.57
N LEU A 170 19.93 10.20 13.30
CA LEU A 170 18.69 10.72 12.71
C LEU A 170 18.91 12.02 11.92
N THR A 171 20.01 12.72 12.21
CA THR A 171 20.46 13.94 11.52
C THR A 171 20.99 13.67 10.12
N ASP A 172 21.44 12.45 9.83
CA ASP A 172 22.06 12.06 8.55
C ASP A 172 21.01 11.64 7.51
N LEU A 173 19.75 11.45 7.92
CA LEU A 173 18.64 11.18 7.02
C LEU A 173 18.16 12.49 6.39
N GLN A 174 18.78 12.86 5.27
CA GLN A 174 18.28 13.95 4.43
C GLN A 174 17.05 13.50 3.67
N LEU A 175 15.95 14.25 3.85
CA LEU A 175 14.78 14.09 2.99
C LEU A 175 15.20 14.43 1.55
N PRO A 176 14.86 13.58 0.57
CA PRO A 176 15.08 13.92 -0.83
C PRO A 176 14.31 15.20 -1.14
N SER A 177 14.94 16.14 -1.83
CA SER A 177 14.25 17.31 -2.35
C SER A 177 13.27 16.83 -3.42
N LEU A 178 11.99 16.73 -3.08
CA LEU A 178 10.90 16.49 -4.03
C LEU A 178 10.68 17.78 -4.85
N SER A 179 11.68 18.19 -5.62
CA SER A 179 11.57 19.28 -6.59
C SER A 179 11.11 18.70 -7.93
N GLY A 180 9.81 18.49 -8.04
CA GLY A 180 9.12 18.07 -9.25
C GLY A 180 7.65 18.01 -8.94
N ASP A 181 6.90 19.02 -9.36
CA ASP A 181 5.45 19.00 -9.26
C ASP A 181 4.93 18.03 -10.33
N PRO A 182 4.33 16.88 -9.97
CA PRO A 182 3.78 15.96 -10.96
C PRO A 182 2.60 16.56 -11.74
N ALA A 183 2.07 17.71 -11.30
CA ALA A 183 1.08 18.47 -12.06
C ALA A 183 1.65 19.10 -13.35
N ASP A 184 2.97 19.29 -13.46
CA ASP A 184 3.60 19.86 -14.66
C ASP A 184 3.81 18.84 -15.78
N GLU A 185 3.69 17.53 -15.49
CA GLU A 185 3.85 16.45 -16.49
C GLU A 185 2.52 15.86 -16.99
N PHE A 186 1.38 16.24 -16.40
CA PHE A 186 0.09 15.80 -16.91
C PHE A 186 -0.34 16.67 -18.09
N PRO A 187 -0.52 16.11 -19.30
CA PRO A 187 -1.18 16.86 -20.36
C PRO A 187 -2.57 17.28 -19.86
N PRO A 188 -3.07 18.46 -20.27
CA PRO A 188 -4.43 18.87 -19.94
C PRO A 188 -5.40 17.77 -20.36
N TRP A 189 -6.48 17.61 -19.60
CA TRP A 189 -7.55 16.68 -19.95
C TRP A 189 -7.95 16.91 -21.41
N PRO A 190 -7.99 15.85 -22.25
CA PRO A 190 -8.41 16.01 -23.64
C PRO A 190 -9.81 16.63 -23.67
N ASP A 191 -10.01 17.56 -24.61
CA ASP A 191 -11.29 18.21 -24.78
C ASP A 191 -12.33 17.12 -25.12
N PRO A 192 -13.47 17.02 -24.41
CA PRO A 192 -14.50 16.02 -24.70
C PRO A 192 -15.06 16.10 -26.13
N ASP A 193 -14.89 17.25 -26.80
CA ASP A 193 -15.29 17.45 -28.20
C ASP A 193 -14.14 17.20 -29.19
N GLU A 194 -12.95 16.83 -28.73
CA GLU A 194 -11.81 16.49 -29.59
C GLU A 194 -12.03 15.12 -30.24
N PRO A 195 -11.98 15.02 -31.58
CA PRO A 195 -12.15 13.76 -32.26
C PRO A 195 -11.00 12.83 -31.88
N LEU A 196 -11.34 11.64 -31.35
CA LEU A 196 -10.38 10.59 -31.06
C LEU A 196 -9.54 10.34 -32.33
N LEU A 197 -8.24 10.61 -32.24
CA LEU A 197 -7.32 10.26 -33.30
C LEU A 197 -7.43 8.75 -33.55
N PRO A 198 -7.47 8.31 -34.82
CA PRO A 198 -7.48 6.88 -35.11
C PRO A 198 -6.23 6.26 -34.46
N ASP A 199 -6.43 5.17 -33.73
CA ASP A 199 -5.34 4.43 -33.10
C ASP A 199 -4.29 4.13 -34.19
N GLU A 200 -3.11 4.75 -34.09
CA GLU A 200 -1.99 4.37 -34.95
C GLU A 200 -1.61 2.94 -34.60
N GLU A 201 -1.89 2.01 -35.52
CA GLU A 201 -1.44 0.62 -35.42
C GLU A 201 0.09 0.59 -35.28
N ASN A 202 0.59 0.19 -34.11
CA ASN A 202 1.88 -0.50 -33.99
C ASN A 202 1.95 -1.40 -32.75
#